data_AF-A0A7R9FSL3-F1
#
_entry.id   AF-A0A7R9FSL3-F1
#
_cell.length_a   1.000
_cell.length_b   1.000
_cell.length_c   1.000
_cell.angle_alpha   90.00
_cell.angle_beta   90.00
_cell.angle_gamma   90.00
#
_symmetry.space_group_name_H-M   'P 1'
#
loop_
_entity.id
_entity.type
_entity.pdbx_description
1 polymer ?
#
loop_
_entity_poly.entity_id
_entity_poly.type
_entity_poly.pdbx_seq_one_letter_code
_entity_poly.pdbx_strand_id
1 'polypeptide(L)'
;MENRAHIATLLLLVCSQWSSVDGQCGGTFTEPTGSFESPNYPDNYNDSITCEYRIDVGSEYWVELTFVDFDLEWSYDFPCPLDNVLIVRYGSEGTEMYSGHLGTVGPIHEPGGQLDVIFKTDGSINSRGFLAEYRSYQSGCDEGWLEYERACYFFMDEPKTPLEAQRECEELEADLVSIHSDGEKNFIDAFFADGSAHIRVDRRAGSDSPGSSELPRACMRSMLRTAPAKIPDFETIGSDSV
;
A
#
# COMPACT_ATOMS: atom_id res chain seq x y z
N MET A 1 15.67 15.95 10.14
CA MET A 1 14.72 15.21 10.98
C MET A 1 13.80 16.13 11.80
N GLU A 2 13.86 17.46 11.60
CA GLU A 2 13.14 18.45 12.42
C GLU A 2 11.80 18.97 11.83
N ASN A 3 11.40 18.55 10.62
CA ASN A 3 10.09 18.91 10.05
C ASN A 3 8.96 17.91 10.38
N ARG A 4 9.27 16.86 11.15
CA ARG A 4 8.42 15.68 11.39
C ARG A 4 7.26 15.95 12.36
N ALA A 5 7.34 17.03 13.13
CA ALA A 5 6.41 17.39 14.20
C ALA A 5 5.50 18.59 13.86
N HIS A 6 5.39 19.02 12.59
CA HIS A 6 4.65 20.25 12.26
C HIS A 6 3.26 20.02 11.63
N ILE A 7 3.01 18.89 10.95
CA ILE A 7 1.75 18.67 10.21
C ILE A 7 0.75 17.82 10.99
N ALA A 8 1.19 16.75 11.67
CA ALA A 8 0.38 16.10 12.71
C ALA A 8 -0.10 17.15 13.73
N THR A 9 0.78 18.08 14.10
CA THR A 9 0.47 19.22 14.95
C THR A 9 -0.56 20.17 14.36
N LEU A 10 -0.70 20.34 13.04
CA LEU A 10 -1.66 21.30 12.46
C LEU A 10 -3.12 20.83 12.57
N LEU A 11 -3.41 19.54 12.40
CA LEU A 11 -4.75 18.97 12.66
C LEU A 11 -5.00 18.71 14.15
N LEU A 12 -3.95 18.30 14.86
CA LEU A 12 -4.05 18.13 16.31
C LEU A 12 -4.15 19.46 17.10
N LEU A 13 -3.81 20.60 16.47
CA LEU A 13 -4.08 21.95 17.00
C LEU A 13 -5.55 22.36 16.84
N VAL A 14 -6.28 21.80 15.86
CA VAL A 14 -7.71 22.12 15.63
C VAL A 14 -8.60 21.41 16.64
N CYS A 15 -8.21 20.20 17.06
CA CYS A 15 -8.93 19.39 18.05
C CYS A 15 -8.10 19.22 19.33
N SER A 16 -7.92 20.28 20.12
CA SER A 16 -7.40 20.13 21.49
C SER A 16 -8.49 19.48 22.36
N GLN A 17 -8.25 18.38 23.09
CA GLN A 17 -7.35 18.31 24.23
C GLN A 17 -6.69 16.94 24.35
N TRP A 18 -5.37 16.95 24.59
CA TRP A 18 -4.55 15.76 24.68
C TRP A 18 -4.25 15.44 26.14
N SER A 19 -4.52 14.20 26.53
CA SER A 19 -3.87 13.58 27.68
C SER A 19 -3.48 12.17 27.28
N SER A 20 -2.18 11.94 27.07
CA SER A 20 -1.66 10.59 26.87
C SER A 20 -1.76 9.86 28.19
N VAL A 21 -2.67 8.88 28.29
CA VAL A 21 -2.53 7.83 29.29
C VAL A 21 -1.50 6.87 28.71
N ASP A 22 -0.26 7.06 29.14
CA ASP A 22 0.89 6.27 28.70
C ASP A 22 0.64 4.77 28.99
N GLY A 23 0.56 3.95 27.94
CA GLY A 23 0.80 2.50 28.02
C GLY A 23 -0.40 1.54 28.22
N GLN A 24 -1.64 1.87 27.85
CA GLN A 24 -2.77 0.91 27.98
C GLN A 24 -3.13 0.12 26.71
N CYS A 25 -2.78 0.58 25.52
CA CYS A 25 -3.13 -0.07 24.24
C CYS A 25 -2.28 0.47 23.07
N GLY A 26 -2.31 -0.25 21.94
CA GLY A 26 -1.49 0.07 20.78
C GLY A 26 -0.31 -0.88 20.60
N GLY A 27 0.60 -0.55 19.69
CA GLY A 27 1.76 -1.37 19.38
C GLY A 27 2.46 -0.98 18.09
N THR A 28 3.62 -1.58 17.84
CA THR A 28 4.34 -1.47 16.56
C THR A 28 4.28 -2.79 15.83
N PHE A 29 3.92 -2.74 14.56
CA PHE A 29 3.67 -3.88 13.68
C PHE A 29 4.64 -3.81 12.50
N THR A 30 5.57 -4.76 12.46
CA THR A 30 6.64 -4.82 11.44
C THR A 30 6.47 -5.98 10.47
N GLU A 31 5.50 -6.86 10.72
CA GLU A 31 5.23 -8.03 9.89
C GLU A 31 4.47 -7.65 8.63
N PRO A 32 4.65 -8.38 7.51
CA PRO A 32 3.97 -8.10 6.25
C PRO A 32 2.45 -8.05 6.31
N THR A 33 1.86 -8.80 7.22
CA THR A 33 0.42 -8.86 7.46
C THR A 33 0.17 -8.87 8.95
N GLY A 34 -0.92 -8.28 9.38
CA GLY A 34 -1.32 -8.35 10.78
C GLY A 34 -2.71 -7.78 10.99
N SER A 35 -3.14 -7.85 12.25
CA SER A 35 -4.40 -7.26 12.70
C SER A 35 -4.22 -6.62 14.06
N PHE A 36 -5.07 -5.65 14.35
CA PHE A 36 -5.17 -5.01 15.65
C PHE A 36 -6.59 -4.52 15.88
N GLU A 37 -6.96 -4.39 17.15
CA GLU A 37 -8.32 -4.09 17.57
C GLU A 37 -8.32 -3.06 18.68
N SER A 38 -9.42 -2.33 18.81
CA SER A 38 -9.65 -1.46 19.96
C SER A 38 -9.69 -2.28 21.26
N PRO A 39 -9.32 -1.71 22.42
CA PRO A 39 -9.41 -2.40 23.69
C PRO A 39 -10.81 -2.98 23.94
N ASN A 40 -10.85 -4.18 24.50
CA ASN A 40 -12.06 -4.96 24.82
C ASN A 40 -12.87 -5.47 23.61
N TYR A 41 -12.51 -5.17 22.36
CA TYR A 41 -13.25 -5.64 21.19
C TYR A 41 -13.50 -7.17 21.26
N PRO A 42 -14.74 -7.67 21.00
CA PRO A 42 -15.91 -6.95 20.48
C PRO A 42 -16.81 -6.28 21.53
N ASP A 43 -16.42 -6.29 22.81
CA ASP A 43 -17.09 -5.52 23.85
C ASP A 43 -16.70 -4.03 23.76
N ASN A 44 -17.42 -3.18 24.48
CA ASN A 44 -17.22 -1.74 24.40
C ASN A 44 -15.83 -1.29 24.88
N TYR A 45 -15.23 -0.34 24.16
CA TYR A 45 -13.96 0.28 24.56
C TYR A 45 -14.10 1.17 25.80
N ASN A 46 -12.96 1.49 26.43
CA ASN A 46 -12.93 2.36 27.61
C ASN A 46 -13.01 3.85 27.23
N ASP A 47 -13.55 4.66 28.14
CA ASP A 47 -13.54 6.12 28.02
C ASP A 47 -12.12 6.68 28.29
N SER A 48 -11.82 7.84 27.71
CA SER A 48 -10.61 8.65 27.93
C SER A 48 -9.30 7.93 27.63
N ILE A 49 -9.28 7.15 26.55
CA ILE A 49 -8.09 6.44 26.09
C ILE A 49 -7.49 7.07 24.83
N THR A 50 -6.20 6.82 24.63
CA THR A 50 -5.50 7.07 23.38
C THR A 50 -4.64 5.85 23.07
N CYS A 51 -4.93 5.17 21.97
CA CYS A 51 -4.15 4.04 21.47
C CYS A 51 -3.40 4.45 20.20
N GLU A 52 -2.12 4.10 20.12
CA GLU A 52 -1.30 4.33 18.92
C GLU A 52 -0.86 2.99 18.32
N TYR A 53 -1.30 2.72 17.09
CA TYR A 53 -0.90 1.55 16.31
C TYR A 53 0.00 2.03 15.18
N ARG A 54 1.27 1.62 15.21
CA ARG A 54 2.25 1.97 14.19
C ARG A 54 2.53 0.77 13.31
N ILE A 55 2.22 0.87 12.02
CA ILE A 55 2.66 -0.10 11.02
C ILE A 55 3.95 0.45 10.41
N ASP A 56 5.03 -0.34 10.46
CA ASP A 56 6.34 0.00 9.88
C ASP A 56 6.95 -1.26 9.24
N VAL A 57 6.56 -1.52 8.00
CA VAL A 57 6.99 -2.70 7.23
C VAL A 57 8.26 -2.45 6.40
N GLY A 58 8.72 -1.19 6.32
CA GLY A 58 9.89 -0.78 5.54
C GLY A 58 9.53 0.09 4.33
N SER A 59 10.38 1.05 3.99
CA SER A 59 10.16 2.05 2.94
C SER A 59 9.99 1.48 1.52
N GLU A 60 10.44 0.25 1.33
CA GLU A 60 10.33 -0.54 0.12
C GLU A 60 8.99 -1.26 -0.02
N TYR A 61 8.03 -1.01 0.86
CA TYR A 61 6.69 -1.56 0.83
C TYR A 61 5.61 -0.48 0.79
N TRP A 62 4.40 -0.84 0.39
CA TRP A 62 3.16 -0.10 0.66
C TRP A 62 2.30 -0.87 1.68
N VAL A 63 1.44 -0.16 2.40
CA VAL A 63 0.50 -0.74 3.36
C VAL A 63 -0.92 -0.57 2.82
N GLU A 64 -1.70 -1.65 2.88
CA GLU A 64 -3.15 -1.64 2.69
C GLU A 64 -3.80 -1.97 4.03
N LEU A 65 -4.54 -1.01 4.60
CA LEU A 65 -5.26 -1.13 5.86
C LEU A 65 -6.78 -1.16 5.61
N THR A 66 -7.49 -2.09 6.25
CA THR A 66 -8.94 -2.16 6.23
C THR A 66 -9.48 -2.36 7.65
N PHE A 67 -10.45 -1.54 8.06
CA PHE A 67 -11.27 -1.83 9.23
C PHE A 67 -12.43 -2.72 8.79
N VAL A 68 -12.46 -3.95 9.28
CA VAL A 68 -13.46 -4.96 8.91
C VAL A 68 -14.76 -4.81 9.71
N ASP A 69 -14.67 -4.30 10.94
CA ASP A 69 -15.78 -3.77 11.74
C ASP A 69 -15.34 -2.42 12.34
N PHE A 70 -16.24 -1.44 12.38
CA PHE A 70 -15.97 -0.07 12.81
C PHE A 70 -17.24 0.57 13.37
N ASP A 71 -17.21 0.82 14.67
CA ASP A 71 -18.34 1.28 15.47
C ASP A 71 -17.87 2.13 16.65
N LEU A 72 -17.79 3.44 16.44
CA LEU A 72 -17.46 4.43 17.47
C LEU A 72 -18.68 5.26 17.87
N GLU A 73 -18.55 6.03 18.95
CA GLU A 73 -19.52 7.07 19.30
C GLU A 73 -19.76 7.97 18.09
N TRP A 74 -21.04 8.21 17.80
CA TRP A 74 -21.42 9.18 16.81
C TRP A 74 -21.67 10.54 17.45
N SER A 75 -21.06 11.58 16.89
CA SER A 75 -21.22 12.96 17.36
C SER A 75 -21.47 13.93 16.20
N TYR A 76 -22.12 15.06 16.51
CA TYR A 76 -22.30 16.18 15.57
C TYR A 76 -21.14 17.18 15.59
N ASP A 77 -20.10 16.90 16.39
CA ASP A 77 -18.97 17.80 16.59
C ASP A 77 -18.02 17.73 15.38
N PHE A 78 -18.05 18.76 14.55
CA PHE A 78 -17.21 18.88 13.37
C PHE A 78 -16.34 20.15 13.48
N PRO A 79 -15.04 20.08 13.17
CA PRO A 79 -14.30 18.96 12.57
C PRO A 79 -13.71 17.96 13.58
N CYS A 80 -14.13 18.02 14.85
CA CYS A 80 -13.52 17.28 15.97
C CYS A 80 -14.53 16.33 16.63
N PRO A 81 -14.86 15.20 15.99
CA PRO A 81 -15.72 14.20 16.59
C PRO A 81 -15.12 13.71 17.91
N LEU A 82 -16.00 13.47 18.88
CA LEU A 82 -15.66 13.04 20.25
C LEU A 82 -14.73 11.82 20.22
N ASP A 83 -15.25 10.68 19.75
CA ASP A 83 -14.46 9.47 19.51
C ASP A 83 -14.06 9.37 18.03
N ASN A 84 -12.79 9.10 17.78
CA ASN A 84 -12.27 9.04 16.41
C ASN A 84 -11.04 8.16 16.25
N VAL A 85 -10.86 7.69 15.01
CA VAL A 85 -9.61 7.14 14.52
C VAL A 85 -9.00 8.11 13.52
N LEU A 86 -7.77 8.52 13.79
CA LEU A 86 -6.96 9.35 12.92
C LEU A 86 -5.91 8.51 12.21
N ILE A 87 -5.87 8.61 10.88
CA ILE A 87 -4.86 8.02 10.02
C ILE A 87 -3.82 9.08 9.70
N VAL A 88 -2.57 8.83 10.10
CA VAL A 88 -1.44 9.72 9.89
C VAL A 88 -0.52 9.10 8.85
N ARG A 89 -0.48 9.74 7.67
CA ARG A 89 0.30 9.32 6.49
C ARG A 89 1.67 9.98 6.49
N TYR A 90 2.70 9.26 6.06
CA TYR A 90 4.08 9.73 6.09
C TYR A 90 4.48 10.28 4.72
N GLY A 91 4.56 11.61 4.60
CA GLY A 91 5.06 12.27 3.38
C GLY A 91 3.99 12.77 2.40
N SER A 92 2.71 12.56 2.70
CA SER A 92 1.59 13.23 2.03
C SER A 92 0.90 14.23 3.00
N GLU A 93 0.27 15.29 2.49
CA GLU A 93 -0.50 16.24 3.31
C GLU A 93 -1.86 15.67 3.81
N GLY A 94 -2.09 14.36 3.69
CA GLY A 94 -3.36 13.74 4.01
C GLY A 94 -3.39 13.14 5.41
N THR A 95 -4.20 13.70 6.30
CA THR A 95 -4.74 12.94 7.44
C THR A 95 -6.20 12.64 7.18
N GLU A 96 -6.64 11.42 7.49
CA GLU A 96 -8.03 11.03 7.41
C GLU A 96 -8.55 10.73 8.82
N MET A 97 -9.76 11.17 9.12
CA MET A 97 -10.39 10.95 10.42
C MET A 97 -11.73 10.24 10.23
N TYR A 98 -11.94 9.18 11.01
CA TYR A 98 -13.12 8.33 10.96
C TYR A 98 -13.80 8.27 12.33
N SER A 99 -15.14 8.27 12.35
CA SER A 99 -15.97 8.24 13.56
C SER A 99 -17.37 7.68 13.23
N GLY A 100 -18.13 7.29 14.26
CA GLY A 100 -19.47 6.72 14.16
C GLY A 100 -19.53 5.25 13.70
N HIS A 101 -20.73 4.82 13.32
CA HIS A 101 -21.02 3.45 12.88
C HIS A 101 -20.86 3.31 11.36
N LEU A 102 -19.72 2.81 10.91
CA LEU A 102 -19.37 2.70 9.49
C LEU A 102 -19.40 1.25 8.99
N GLY A 103 -19.26 0.26 9.88
CA GLY A 103 -19.12 -1.14 9.50
C GLY A 103 -17.75 -1.38 8.89
N THR A 104 -17.56 -1.17 7.59
CA THR A 104 -16.27 -1.38 6.92
C THR A 104 -15.68 -0.06 6.45
N VAL A 105 -14.40 0.16 6.72
CA VAL A 105 -13.64 1.35 6.28
C VAL A 105 -12.37 0.89 5.54
N GLY A 106 -12.16 1.38 4.32
CA GLY A 106 -11.00 1.08 3.49
C GLY A 106 -11.34 0.46 2.13
N PRO A 107 -10.35 -0.06 1.38
CA PRO A 107 -8.94 -0.12 1.76
C PRO A 107 -8.25 1.25 1.73
N ILE A 108 -7.42 1.50 2.75
CA ILE A 108 -6.56 2.69 2.87
C ILE A 108 -5.17 2.27 2.40
N HIS A 109 -4.68 2.90 1.34
CA HIS A 109 -3.36 2.59 0.75
C HIS A 109 -2.33 3.65 1.12
N GLU A 110 -1.24 3.27 1.77
CA GLU A 110 -0.14 4.16 2.13
C GLU A 110 1.20 3.71 1.50
N PRO A 111 1.77 4.51 0.58
CA PRO A 111 3.12 4.28 0.06
C PRO A 111 4.20 4.49 1.14
N GLY A 112 5.35 3.82 1.00
CA GLY A 112 6.50 4.02 1.90
C GLY A 112 6.42 3.24 3.21
N GLY A 113 5.46 2.32 3.34
CA GLY A 113 5.47 1.24 4.32
C GLY A 113 5.27 1.65 5.77
N GLN A 114 4.93 2.92 6.01
CA GLN A 114 4.73 3.48 7.34
C GLN A 114 3.34 4.10 7.44
N LEU A 115 2.57 3.72 8.46
CA LEU A 115 1.23 4.23 8.70
C LEU A 115 0.96 4.25 10.20
N ASP A 116 0.59 5.42 10.73
CA ASP A 116 0.20 5.57 12.13
C ASP A 116 -1.33 5.67 12.22
N VAL A 117 -1.93 4.86 13.10
CA VAL A 117 -3.36 4.84 13.40
C VAL A 117 -3.55 5.21 14.86
N ILE A 118 -4.23 6.33 15.10
CA ILE A 118 -4.43 6.87 16.45
C ILE A 118 -5.91 6.80 16.79
N PHE A 119 -6.28 5.99 17.78
CA PHE A 119 -7.64 5.90 18.30
C PHE A 119 -7.76 6.74 19.57
N LYS A 120 -8.75 7.64 19.62
CA LYS A 120 -9.02 8.51 20.77
C LYS A 120 -10.48 8.43 21.18
N THR A 121 -10.71 8.43 22.50
CA THR A 121 -12.06 8.50 23.07
C THR A 121 -12.20 9.66 24.06
N ASP A 122 -13.43 10.16 24.18
CA ASP A 122 -13.80 11.21 25.12
C ASP A 122 -14.11 10.66 26.53
N GLY A 123 -14.72 11.44 27.42
CA GLY A 123 -15.02 11.01 28.79
C GLY A 123 -16.25 10.12 28.98
N SER A 124 -16.97 9.73 27.92
CA SER A 124 -18.26 9.05 28.02
C SER A 124 -18.66 8.32 26.74
N ILE A 125 -19.78 7.58 26.78
CA ILE A 125 -20.44 6.96 25.61
C ILE A 125 -19.48 6.13 24.74
N ASN A 126 -19.38 4.85 25.05
CA ASN A 126 -18.59 3.91 24.28
C ASN A 126 -19.44 3.00 23.38
N SER A 127 -18.80 2.52 22.32
CA SER A 127 -19.32 1.56 21.35
C SER A 127 -18.38 0.35 21.23
N ARG A 128 -18.66 -0.57 20.31
CA ARG A 128 -17.90 -1.83 20.16
C ARG A 128 -16.45 -1.62 19.69
N GLY A 129 -16.14 -0.48 19.09
CA GLY A 129 -14.81 -0.15 18.62
C GLY A 129 -14.54 -0.66 17.21
N PHE A 130 -13.36 -1.24 16.98
CA PHE A 130 -12.97 -1.71 15.65
C PHE A 130 -12.07 -2.94 15.67
N LEU A 131 -12.10 -3.67 14.55
CA LEU A 131 -11.10 -4.65 14.16
C LEU A 131 -10.49 -4.21 12.83
N ALA A 132 -9.17 -4.07 12.81
CA ALA A 132 -8.41 -3.67 11.65
C ALA A 132 -7.48 -4.79 11.19
N GLU A 133 -7.39 -4.97 9.88
CA GLU A 133 -6.46 -5.88 9.23
C GLU A 133 -5.60 -5.07 8.26
N TYR A 134 -4.31 -5.38 8.23
CA TYR A 134 -3.40 -4.78 7.28
C TYR A 134 -2.57 -5.83 6.55
N ARG A 135 -2.21 -5.51 5.33
CA ARG A 135 -1.25 -6.25 4.52
C ARG A 135 -0.34 -5.29 3.79
N SER A 136 0.87 -5.74 3.55
CA SER A 136 1.86 -4.99 2.79
C SER A 136 2.25 -5.73 1.54
N TYR A 137 2.70 -4.96 0.57
CA TYR A 137 3.29 -5.51 -0.64
C TYR A 137 4.50 -4.68 -1.04
N GLN A 138 5.37 -5.28 -1.84
CA GLN A 138 6.59 -4.61 -2.24
C GLN A 138 6.23 -3.42 -3.13
N SER A 139 6.77 -2.25 -2.79
CA SER A 139 6.67 -1.04 -3.59
C SER A 139 7.75 -1.06 -4.67
N GLY A 140 7.40 -0.56 -5.85
CA GLY A 140 8.28 -0.54 -7.01
C GLY A 140 8.39 -1.89 -7.71
N CYS A 141 9.10 -1.87 -8.83
CA CYS A 141 9.31 -3.03 -9.66
C CYS A 141 10.76 -3.52 -9.55
N ASP A 142 10.97 -4.83 -9.76
CA ASP A 142 12.33 -5.40 -9.82
C ASP A 142 13.19 -4.66 -10.87
N GLU A 143 14.52 -4.72 -10.72
CA GLU A 143 15.44 -4.11 -11.68
C GLU A 143 15.11 -4.56 -13.12
N GLY A 144 15.02 -3.59 -14.05
CA GLY A 144 14.64 -3.81 -15.44
C GLY A 144 13.13 -3.79 -15.72
N TRP A 145 12.29 -3.69 -14.70
CA TRP A 145 10.85 -3.48 -14.84
C TRP A 145 10.49 -2.01 -14.67
N LEU A 146 9.52 -1.54 -15.45
CA LEU A 146 9.00 -0.18 -15.36
C LEU A 146 7.69 -0.15 -14.61
N GLU A 147 7.55 0.82 -13.72
CA GLU A 147 6.35 1.07 -12.92
C GLU A 147 5.40 2.02 -13.67
N TYR A 148 4.15 1.59 -13.81
CA TYR A 148 3.04 2.48 -14.16
C TYR A 148 1.79 2.10 -13.37
N GLU A 149 1.26 3.08 -12.63
CA GLU A 149 0.17 2.90 -11.67
C GLU A 149 0.43 1.79 -10.64
N ARG A 150 -0.20 0.62 -10.78
CA ARG A 150 -0.05 -0.53 -9.85
C ARG A 150 0.48 -1.78 -10.54
N ALA A 151 1.13 -1.61 -11.69
CA ALA A 151 1.64 -2.69 -12.49
C ALA A 151 3.10 -2.46 -12.89
N CYS A 152 3.84 -3.57 -12.93
CA CYS A 152 5.19 -3.62 -13.44
C CYS A 152 5.17 -4.16 -14.86
N TYR A 153 5.86 -3.47 -15.74
CA TYR A 153 5.97 -3.78 -17.17
C TYR A 153 7.40 -4.16 -17.49
N PHE A 154 7.59 -5.32 -18.13
CA PHE A 154 8.87 -5.77 -18.66
C PHE A 154 8.79 -5.86 -20.17
N PHE A 155 9.70 -5.18 -20.85
CA PHE A 155 9.74 -5.13 -22.30
C PHE A 155 10.82 -6.09 -22.80
N MET A 156 10.44 -7.04 -23.65
CA MET A 156 11.41 -7.96 -24.24
C MET A 156 12.17 -7.27 -25.37
N ASP A 157 13.50 -7.34 -25.34
CA ASP A 157 14.37 -6.73 -26.35
C ASP A 157 14.28 -7.43 -27.72
N GLU A 158 13.96 -8.73 -27.71
CA GLU A 158 13.94 -9.58 -28.91
C GLU A 158 12.50 -9.90 -29.37
N PRO A 159 12.22 -9.81 -30.68
CA PRO A 159 10.94 -10.23 -31.23
C PRO A 159 10.75 -11.74 -31.04
N LYS A 160 9.62 -12.12 -30.46
CA LYS A 160 9.24 -13.51 -30.14
C LYS A 160 7.93 -13.87 -30.80
N THR A 161 7.61 -15.16 -30.85
CA THR A 161 6.24 -15.62 -31.15
C THR A 161 5.31 -15.51 -29.94
N PRO A 162 3.97 -15.62 -30.09
CA PRO A 162 3.06 -15.48 -28.95
C PRO A 162 3.25 -16.53 -27.88
N LEU A 163 3.53 -17.76 -28.32
CA LEU A 163 3.76 -18.86 -27.41
C LEU A 163 5.06 -18.69 -26.62
N GLU A 164 6.14 -18.23 -27.28
CA GLU A 164 7.43 -18.01 -26.62
C GLU A 164 7.37 -16.90 -25.58
N ALA A 165 6.72 -15.79 -25.93
CA ALA A 165 6.56 -14.68 -25.01
C ALA A 165 5.64 -14.98 -23.85
N GLN A 166 4.57 -15.73 -24.07
CA GLN A 166 3.72 -16.18 -22.97
C GLN A 166 4.54 -17.01 -21.97
N ARG A 167 5.34 -17.97 -22.46
CA ARG A 167 6.20 -18.79 -21.60
C ARG A 167 7.22 -17.98 -20.82
N GLU A 168 7.81 -16.96 -21.43
CA GLU A 168 8.79 -16.10 -20.76
C GLU A 168 8.14 -15.22 -19.69
N CYS A 169 6.95 -14.66 -19.95
CA CYS A 169 6.21 -13.97 -18.92
C CYS A 169 5.88 -14.91 -17.75
N GLU A 170 5.44 -16.15 -18.03
CA GLU A 170 5.18 -17.15 -16.99
C GLU A 170 6.45 -17.51 -16.19
N GLU A 171 7.62 -17.63 -16.83
CA GLU A 171 8.92 -17.84 -16.16
C GLU A 171 9.31 -16.65 -15.26
N LEU A 172 8.86 -15.44 -15.58
CA LEU A 172 9.03 -14.22 -14.79
C LEU A 172 7.90 -14.00 -13.75
N GLU A 173 7.02 -15.00 -13.56
CA GLU A 173 5.83 -14.92 -12.70
C GLU A 173 4.91 -13.73 -13.09
N ALA A 174 4.80 -13.48 -14.39
CA ALA A 174 4.02 -12.40 -14.98
C ALA A 174 3.11 -12.94 -16.10
N ASP A 175 2.21 -12.09 -16.56
CA ASP A 175 1.31 -12.39 -17.68
C ASP A 175 1.71 -11.56 -18.91
N LEU A 176 1.23 -11.94 -20.09
CA LEU A 176 1.29 -11.05 -21.25
C LEU A 176 0.50 -9.77 -20.96
N VAL A 177 1.06 -8.61 -21.31
CA VAL A 177 0.41 -7.30 -21.14
C VAL A 177 -1.02 -7.31 -21.71
N SER A 178 -1.96 -6.83 -20.89
CA SER A 178 -3.35 -6.58 -21.28
C SER A 178 -3.70 -5.13 -21.02
N ILE A 179 -3.82 -4.34 -22.09
CA ILE A 179 -4.05 -2.90 -21.99
C ILE A 179 -5.51 -2.60 -21.66
N HIS A 180 -5.76 -1.89 -20.57
CA HIS A 180 -7.10 -1.57 -20.07
C HIS A 180 -7.42 -0.07 -20.05
N SER A 181 -6.44 0.81 -20.33
CA SER A 181 -6.67 2.25 -20.38
C SER A 181 -5.85 2.96 -21.46
N ASP A 182 -6.31 4.14 -21.87
CA ASP A 182 -5.54 5.02 -22.76
C ASP A 182 -4.23 5.50 -22.10
N GLY A 183 -4.22 5.63 -20.77
CA GLY A 183 -3.02 5.98 -20.01
C GLY A 183 -1.95 4.89 -20.12
N GLU A 184 -2.34 3.65 -19.89
CA GLU A 184 -1.48 2.47 -20.03
C GLU A 184 -0.98 2.32 -21.47
N LYS A 185 -1.87 2.51 -22.45
CA LYS A 185 -1.50 2.52 -23.87
C LYS A 185 -0.42 3.56 -24.17
N ASN A 186 -0.60 4.79 -23.71
CA ASN A 186 0.34 5.88 -23.95
C ASN A 186 1.70 5.63 -23.27
N PHE A 187 1.70 5.05 -22.07
CA PHE A 187 2.91 4.66 -21.36
C PHE A 187 3.72 3.62 -22.16
N ILE A 188 3.05 2.57 -22.63
CA ILE A 188 3.64 1.51 -23.46
C ILE A 188 4.16 2.07 -24.79
N ASP A 189 3.34 2.88 -25.49
CA ASP A 189 3.70 3.46 -26.79
C ASP A 189 4.90 4.42 -26.67
N ALA A 190 5.04 5.15 -25.56
CA ALA A 190 6.18 6.03 -25.31
C ALA A 190 7.51 5.28 -25.18
N PHE A 191 7.51 4.10 -24.57
CA PHE A 191 8.71 3.26 -24.45
C PHE A 191 9.20 2.75 -25.81
N PHE A 192 8.27 2.45 -26.72
CA PHE A 192 8.59 2.04 -28.09
C PHE A 192 9.00 3.19 -29.00
N ALA A 193 8.70 4.43 -28.63
CA ALA A 193 9.07 5.63 -29.40
C ALA A 193 10.52 6.09 -29.16
N ASP A 194 11.12 5.77 -28.01
CA ASP A 194 12.49 6.20 -27.63
C ASP A 194 13.60 5.28 -28.22
N GLY A 195 13.22 4.25 -28.98
CA GLY A 195 14.17 3.33 -29.62
C GLY A 195 14.83 2.33 -28.67
N SER A 196 14.32 2.21 -27.43
CA SER A 196 14.77 1.28 -26.39
C SER A 196 14.37 -0.17 -26.67
N ALA A 197 13.47 -0.41 -27.63
CA ALA A 197 13.23 -1.71 -28.25
C ALA A 197 13.46 -1.56 -29.76
N HIS A 198 14.14 -2.53 -30.39
CA HIS A 198 14.49 -2.49 -31.81
C HIS A 198 13.24 -2.60 -32.71
N ILE A 199 12.50 -1.51 -32.90
CA ILE A 199 11.52 -1.40 -33.99
C ILE A 199 12.24 -0.90 -35.24
N ARG A 200 12.52 -1.82 -36.16
CA ARG A 200 12.69 -1.42 -37.57
C ARG A 200 11.32 -1.03 -38.12
N VAL A 201 11.01 0.25 -38.08
CA VAL A 201 9.86 0.80 -38.83
C VAL A 201 10.22 0.75 -40.31
N ASP A 202 9.70 -0.24 -41.03
CA ASP A 202 9.93 -0.32 -42.47
C ASP A 202 9.14 0.81 -43.17
N ARG A 203 9.86 1.81 -43.68
CA ARG A 203 9.26 2.87 -44.49
C ARG A 203 8.95 2.31 -45.89
N ARG A 204 7.66 2.05 -46.10
CA ARG A 204 6.98 1.82 -47.39
C ARG A 204 7.31 0.50 -48.10
N ALA A 205 6.31 -0.37 -48.17
CA ALA A 205 5.94 -1.03 -49.41
C ALA A 205 4.43 -1.28 -49.41
N GLY A 206 3.77 -0.94 -50.51
CA GLY A 206 2.41 -1.39 -50.77
C GLY A 206 2.38 -2.88 -51.12
N SER A 207 1.16 -3.36 -51.33
CA SER A 207 0.75 -4.72 -51.74
C SER A 207 0.82 -5.81 -50.66
N ASP A 208 -0.39 -6.30 -50.35
CA ASP A 208 -0.79 -7.58 -49.75
C ASP A 208 0.31 -8.55 -49.31
N SER A 209 0.40 -8.77 -47.99
CA SER A 209 0.83 -10.04 -47.37
C SER A 209 0.26 -10.15 -45.95
N PRO A 210 -0.31 -11.30 -45.55
CA PRO A 210 -0.79 -11.53 -44.18
C PRO A 210 0.41 -11.87 -43.29
N GLY A 211 1.15 -10.83 -42.89
CA GLY A 211 2.13 -10.89 -41.81
C GLY A 211 1.66 -9.90 -40.76
N SER A 212 0.94 -10.40 -39.75
CA SER A 212 0.57 -9.61 -38.58
C SER A 212 1.84 -8.98 -38.00
N SER A 213 1.91 -7.66 -38.03
CA SER A 213 2.91 -6.86 -37.33
C SER A 213 3.15 -7.44 -35.94
N GLU A 214 4.34 -7.97 -35.69
CA GLU A 214 4.77 -8.38 -34.36
C GLU A 214 4.80 -7.13 -33.50
N LEU A 215 3.73 -6.92 -32.72
CA LEU A 215 3.76 -5.97 -31.62
C LEU A 215 4.92 -6.41 -30.71
N PRO A 216 5.77 -5.48 -30.26
CA PRO A 216 6.72 -5.79 -29.21
C PRO A 216 5.94 -6.33 -28.02
N ARG A 217 6.43 -7.44 -27.50
CA ARG A 217 5.75 -8.17 -26.44
C ARG A 217 6.29 -7.68 -25.13
N ALA A 218 5.39 -7.49 -24.20
CA ALA A 218 5.72 -7.06 -22.86
C ALA A 218 4.98 -7.95 -21.88
N CYS A 219 5.61 -8.17 -20.73
CA CYS A 219 5.01 -8.83 -19.59
C CYS A 219 4.47 -7.78 -18.63
N MET A 220 3.34 -8.07 -18.02
CA MET A 220 2.71 -7.27 -16.99
C MET A 220 2.53 -8.14 -15.76
N ARG A 221 2.80 -7.58 -14.59
CA ARG A 221 2.39 -8.19 -13.32
C ARG A 221 1.94 -7.12 -12.36
N SER A 222 1.03 -7.49 -11.47
CA SER A 222 0.63 -6.61 -10.38
C SER A 222 1.80 -6.41 -9.41
N MET A 223 1.96 -5.18 -8.94
CA MET A 223 2.84 -4.89 -7.80
C MET A 223 2.29 -5.49 -6.48
N LEU A 224 1.03 -5.96 -6.44
CA LEU A 224 0.39 -6.53 -5.25
C LEU A 224 0.90 -7.94 -4.94
N ARG A 225 2.22 -8.15 -4.94
CA ARG A 225 2.87 -9.37 -4.45
C ARG A 225 3.05 -9.24 -2.95
N THR A 226 2.20 -9.94 -2.18
CA THR A 226 2.26 -9.94 -0.71
C THR A 226 3.70 -10.07 -0.26
N ALA A 227 4.15 -9.14 0.58
CA ALA A 227 5.53 -9.14 1.04
C ALA A 227 5.84 -10.50 1.72
N PRO A 228 6.98 -11.13 1.39
CA PRO A 228 7.36 -12.38 2.05
C PRO A 228 7.54 -12.13 3.55
N ALA A 229 7.10 -13.08 4.37
CA ALA A 229 7.37 -13.06 5.82
C ALA A 229 8.86 -12.81 6.05
N LYS A 230 9.21 -11.85 6.91
CA LYS A 230 10.60 -11.56 7.25
C LYS A 230 11.18 -12.83 7.87
N ILE A 231 12.13 -13.47 7.18
CA ILE A 231 12.85 -14.61 7.74
C ILE A 231 13.70 -14.02 8.87
N PRO A 232 13.54 -14.46 10.13
CA PRO A 232 14.35 -13.93 11.23
C PRO A 232 15.82 -14.12 10.89
N ASP A 233 16.61 -13.05 11.04
CA ASP A 233 18.05 -13.08 10.83
C ASP A 233 18.63 -14.24 11.64
N PHE A 234 19.19 -15.22 10.94
CA PHE A 234 19.95 -16.29 11.58
C PHE A 234 21.18 -15.61 12.18
N GLU A 235 21.14 -15.32 13.49
CA GLU A 235 22.35 -15.06 14.25
C GLU A 235 23.29 -16.24 14.00
N THR A 236 24.43 -15.93 13.42
CA THR A 236 25.50 -16.89 13.18
C THR A 236 25.88 -17.48 14.52
N ILE A 237 25.54 -18.75 14.73
CA ILE A 237 26.05 -19.51 15.87
C ILE A 237 27.57 -19.49 15.74
N GLY A 238 28.22 -18.68 16.57
CA GLY A 238 29.65 -18.66 16.76
C GLY A 238 30.11 -20.08 17.04
N SER A 239 31.01 -20.58 16.21
CA SER A 239 31.71 -21.82 16.46
C SER A 239 32.71 -21.60 17.59
N ASP A 240 32.24 -21.67 18.82
CA ASP A 240 33.12 -21.85 19.97
C ASP A 240 33.73 -23.25 19.88
N SER A 241 34.99 -23.27 19.43
CA SER A 241 35.87 -24.41 19.50
C SER A 241 36.55 -24.41 20.87
N VAL A 242 36.24 -25.42 21.68
CA VAL A 242 37.02 -25.82 22.86
C VAL A 242 37.32 -27.31 22.74
#